data_AF-A0A419HLT5-F1
#
_entry.id   AF-A0A419HLT5-F1
#
_cell.length_a   1.000
_cell.length_b   1.000
_cell.length_c   1.000
_cell.angle_alpha   90.00
_cell.angle_beta   90.00
_cell.angle_gamma   90.00
#
_symmetry.space_group_name_H-M   'P 1'
#
loop_
_entity.id
_entity.type
_entity.pdbx_description
1 polymer ?
#
loop_
_entity_poly.entity_id
_entity_poly.type
_entity_poly.pdbx_seq_one_letter_code
_entity_poly.pdbx_strand_id
1 'polypeptide(L)'
;MKYSATMVPRVRAMSNSRSCLLDQSGRFTLVTLPMVTGLAPGEPTKVGGLRGDPYFRRFNSRPCPLPEGCLALSGWCRAIRGGDSMSTTLQAEPVTEPVGDRLAPVCWRPIALITALVAVVVGLTNGRRGYFGDELYFVIAGRHLDWGYADQPPMAPLLAHLMDTVAPGQLWWLRFPVLLGELTAIWLAALIAREMGGGGRAQWMTAAAYAITAIGRAHLLSTNALDIPLWTAITLLLVRWVRTRRDMNLFWAGVLTAVSLQVKFLIPGFWLMLGISVLLFGPRRMLGRPALWLGAAVAIAAWVPGLIWQASHGWPQIAMGAQIAHDQDAVGGRWTLLPLFLLMCGILAGLTLFVYGLTRLLGSGLMRPYRFFGWTFVLLTAFVILVNGHPWYLMGLLPVCWAAGAVHAERGAGERWWRWSVSRYAVALTLIGTCVFTPPWQPLTQPPATDTERAAMFIPMAELEWPELTDKVAAAYRALPPAEREQTAILSDSYFGASALEFYGRTRGLPTAYSPDRGYWYFGAPPESAKHVLWLGLPSDKLKAKFAKVTDQGPIGLPMSVLDDNHILLYENRRESWATLWPELNTLG
;
A
#
# COMPACT_ATOMS: atom_id res chain seq x y z
N MET A 1 0.97 20.66 -65.47
CA MET A 1 0.85 21.92 -64.71
C MET A 1 1.74 21.85 -63.48
N LYS A 2 2.48 22.93 -63.23
CA LYS A 2 3.53 23.10 -62.22
C LYS A 2 3.02 22.95 -60.78
N TYR A 3 3.84 22.45 -59.86
CA TYR A 3 4.37 23.22 -58.73
C TYR A 3 5.57 22.51 -58.09
N SER A 4 6.65 23.25 -57.93
CA SER A 4 7.90 22.90 -57.26
C SER A 4 7.84 23.37 -55.81
N ALA A 5 8.35 22.58 -54.87
CA ALA A 5 8.70 23.07 -53.53
C ALA A 5 9.86 22.22 -52.96
N THR A 6 11.05 22.81 -53.03
CA THR A 6 12.30 22.39 -52.40
C THR A 6 12.16 22.48 -50.87
N MET A 7 12.44 21.40 -50.13
CA MET A 7 12.61 21.45 -48.67
C MET A 7 14.05 21.09 -48.27
N VAL A 8 14.69 22.05 -47.61
CA VAL A 8 16.00 21.98 -46.97
C VAL A 8 15.94 21.05 -45.74
N PRO A 9 16.88 20.11 -45.53
CA PRO A 9 16.99 19.43 -44.25
C PRO A 9 17.73 20.31 -43.23
N ARG A 10 17.05 20.64 -42.12
CA ARG A 10 17.65 21.23 -40.91
C ARG A 10 18.60 20.20 -40.25
N VAL A 11 19.89 20.52 -40.23
CA VAL A 11 20.92 19.78 -39.47
C VAL A 11 20.73 20.01 -37.96
N ARG A 12 20.67 18.93 -37.18
CA ARG A 12 20.76 18.92 -35.71
C ARG A 12 22.22 19.09 -35.29
N ALA A 13 22.48 19.89 -34.26
CA ALA A 13 23.79 20.02 -33.63
C ALA A 13 24.32 18.67 -33.11
N MET A 14 25.53 18.29 -33.52
CA MET A 14 26.29 17.10 -33.10
C MET A 14 27.48 17.51 -32.22
N SER A 15 27.86 16.67 -31.25
CA SER A 15 28.89 16.94 -30.24
C SER A 15 30.31 17.03 -30.82
N ASN A 16 31.07 18.05 -30.41
CA ASN A 16 32.52 18.14 -30.68
C ASN A 16 33.29 17.08 -29.88
N SER A 17 34.08 16.24 -30.54
CA SER A 17 35.12 15.44 -29.88
C SER A 17 36.39 16.27 -29.67
N ARG A 18 37.01 16.14 -28.48
CA ARG A 18 38.30 16.77 -28.15
C ARG A 18 39.37 15.69 -28.19
N SER A 19 40.45 15.93 -28.93
CA SER A 19 41.59 15.01 -29.00
C SER A 19 42.86 15.71 -28.50
N CYS A 20 43.63 15.02 -27.67
CA CYS A 20 44.95 15.46 -27.21
C CYS A 20 46.03 14.86 -28.12
N LEU A 21 46.88 15.70 -28.70
CA LEU A 21 48.07 15.27 -29.43
C LEU A 21 49.32 15.58 -28.60
N LEU A 22 50.22 14.60 -28.53
CA LEU A 22 51.54 14.72 -27.93
C LEU A 22 52.51 15.16 -29.03
N ASP A 23 53.19 16.28 -28.86
CA ASP A 23 54.27 16.65 -29.79
C ASP A 23 55.57 15.91 -29.45
N GLN A 24 56.54 15.93 -30.38
CA GLN A 24 57.83 15.25 -30.23
C GLN A 24 58.72 15.83 -29.09
N SER A 25 58.28 16.88 -28.41
CA SER A 25 58.92 17.46 -27.21
C SER A 25 58.19 17.12 -25.90
N GLY A 26 57.15 16.30 -25.95
CA GLY A 26 56.47 15.77 -24.76
C GLY A 26 55.44 16.71 -24.12
N ARG A 27 54.93 17.72 -24.85
CA ARG A 27 53.82 18.58 -24.36
C ARG A 27 52.49 18.21 -25.01
N PHE A 28 51.42 18.19 -24.20
CA PHE A 28 50.06 17.93 -24.65
C PHE A 28 49.38 19.21 -25.16
N THR A 29 48.84 19.17 -26.38
CA THR A 29 48.02 20.25 -26.95
C THR A 29 46.64 19.71 -27.32
N LEU A 30 45.60 20.47 -26.97
CA LEU A 30 44.20 20.08 -27.16
C LEU A 30 43.67 20.72 -28.46
N VAL A 31 43.26 19.91 -29.44
CA VAL A 31 42.73 20.39 -30.72
C VAL A 31 41.32 19.86 -30.94
N THR A 32 40.46 20.71 -31.52
CA THR A 32 39.06 20.38 -31.84
C THR A 32 38.94 20.23 -33.36
N LEU A 33 38.54 19.07 -33.87
CA LEU A 33 38.34 18.84 -35.31
C LEU A 33 36.85 18.58 -35.59
N PRO A 34 36.28 19.13 -36.67
CA PRO A 34 34.92 18.79 -37.11
C PRO A 34 34.91 17.44 -37.85
N MET A 35 34.02 16.52 -37.45
CA MET A 35 33.76 15.28 -38.21
C MET A 35 32.85 15.56 -39.42
N VAL A 36 33.28 15.15 -40.60
CA VAL A 36 32.43 15.00 -41.79
C VAL A 36 32.23 13.50 -42.03
N THR A 37 30.98 13.02 -42.01
CA THR A 37 30.64 11.63 -42.36
C THR A 37 29.81 11.61 -43.64
N GLY A 38 30.33 10.90 -44.65
CA GLY A 38 29.57 10.51 -45.83
C GLY A 38 30.50 10.25 -47.01
N LEU A 39 30.77 8.96 -47.31
CA LEU A 39 31.05 8.43 -48.66
C LEU A 39 31.18 6.89 -48.58
N ALA A 40 30.53 6.22 -49.54
CA ALA A 40 30.51 4.76 -49.72
C ALA A 40 31.88 4.24 -50.22
N PRO A 41 32.20 2.94 -50.07
CA PRO A 41 33.53 2.42 -50.38
C PRO A 41 33.69 2.18 -51.88
N GLY A 42 34.63 2.90 -52.50
CA GLY A 42 35.14 2.59 -53.84
C GLY A 42 35.38 3.81 -54.73
N GLU A 43 36.52 4.49 -54.55
CA GLU A 43 37.37 5.08 -55.61
C GLU A 43 38.48 5.96 -54.97
N PRO A 44 39.70 6.02 -55.56
CA PRO A 44 40.82 6.76 -55.00
C PRO A 44 40.82 8.21 -55.50
N THR A 45 40.74 9.19 -54.59
CA THR A 45 40.96 10.60 -54.95
C THR A 45 42.18 11.17 -54.23
N LYS A 46 43.20 11.48 -55.03
CA LYS A 46 44.35 12.33 -54.68
C LYS A 46 43.84 13.71 -54.23
N VAL A 47 44.37 14.24 -53.14
CA VAL A 47 44.21 15.66 -52.79
C VAL A 47 45.59 16.31 -52.75
N GLY A 48 45.83 17.13 -53.78
CA GLY A 48 46.95 18.08 -53.84
C GLY A 48 46.70 19.29 -52.93
N GLY A 49 47.79 19.92 -52.51
CA GLY A 49 47.77 21.00 -51.53
C GLY A 49 47.36 22.37 -52.08
N LEU A 50 46.84 23.22 -51.19
CA LEU A 50 46.73 24.68 -51.24
C LEU A 50 46.63 25.12 -49.77
N ARG A 51 47.68 25.64 -49.12
CA ARG A 51 48.08 27.07 -48.98
C ARG A 51 46.93 28.06 -48.80
N GLY A 52 46.93 28.71 -47.62
CA GLY A 52 46.47 30.08 -47.38
C GLY A 52 45.12 30.22 -46.66
N ASP A 53 45.13 30.63 -45.39
CA ASP A 53 44.63 31.93 -44.86
C ASP A 53 44.10 31.85 -43.39
N PRO A 54 43.87 32.95 -42.64
CA PRO A 54 44.63 33.25 -41.42
C PRO A 54 43.70 33.48 -40.21
N TYR A 55 43.51 32.48 -39.35
CA TYR A 55 42.84 32.67 -38.05
C TYR A 55 43.54 31.87 -36.94
N PHE A 56 44.84 32.10 -36.77
CA PHE A 56 45.57 31.65 -35.58
C PHE A 56 45.54 32.77 -34.52
N ARG A 57 44.55 32.74 -33.62
CA ARG A 57 44.62 33.49 -32.35
C ARG A 57 45.25 32.59 -31.28
N ARG A 58 46.38 33.05 -30.74
CA ARG A 58 47.07 32.52 -29.54
C ARG A 58 46.10 32.37 -28.37
N PHE A 59 46.07 31.20 -27.74
CA PHE A 59 45.49 31.03 -26.40
C PHE A 59 46.60 30.74 -25.37
N ASN A 60 46.57 31.53 -24.29
CA ASN A 60 47.46 31.49 -23.15
C ASN A 60 47.51 30.10 -22.49
N SER A 61 48.73 29.62 -22.25
CA SER A 61 49.02 28.47 -21.40
C SER A 61 48.87 28.85 -19.92
N ARG A 62 48.01 28.14 -19.17
CA ARG A 62 48.08 28.05 -17.70
C ARG A 62 48.39 26.60 -17.32
N PRO A 63 49.38 26.32 -16.46
CA PRO A 63 49.63 24.97 -15.97
C PRO A 63 48.54 24.54 -14.98
N CYS A 64 48.07 23.30 -15.13
CA CYS A 64 47.10 22.65 -14.24
C CYS A 64 47.86 21.92 -13.11
N PRO A 65 47.42 21.97 -11.83
CA PRO A 65 48.07 21.22 -10.76
C PRO A 65 47.66 19.74 -10.81
N LEU A 66 48.65 18.84 -10.79
CA LEU A 66 48.45 17.40 -10.62
C LEU A 66 48.13 17.09 -9.14
N PRO A 67 47.09 16.31 -8.82
CA PRO A 67 46.93 15.72 -7.49
C PRO A 67 47.93 14.57 -7.28
N GLU A 68 48.50 14.50 -6.08
CA GLU A 68 49.44 13.46 -5.63
C GLU A 68 48.83 12.06 -5.76
N GLY A 69 49.50 11.16 -6.49
CA GLY A 69 49.01 9.77 -6.66
C GLY A 69 49.64 8.94 -7.78
N CYS A 70 50.59 9.48 -8.57
CA CYS A 70 51.28 8.73 -9.63
C CYS A 70 52.77 8.55 -9.32
N LEU A 71 53.08 7.75 -8.30
CA LEU A 71 54.43 7.25 -8.03
C LEU A 71 54.35 5.74 -7.73
N ALA A 72 53.94 4.95 -8.73
CA ALA A 72 53.97 3.49 -8.62
C ALA A 72 54.01 2.77 -9.99
N LEU A 73 54.82 3.24 -10.95
CA LEU A 73 55.09 2.47 -12.18
C LEU A 73 56.53 2.69 -12.71
N SER A 74 57.53 2.75 -11.83
CA SER A 74 58.96 2.79 -12.20
C SER A 74 59.63 1.41 -12.28
N GLY A 75 58.86 0.33 -12.41
CA GLY A 75 59.36 -1.05 -12.38
C GLY A 75 59.44 -1.81 -13.70
N TRP A 76 58.90 -1.28 -14.80
CA TRP A 76 58.69 -2.06 -16.04
C TRP A 76 59.22 -1.33 -17.29
N CYS A 77 60.49 -0.95 -17.30
CA CYS A 77 61.18 -0.47 -18.51
C CYS A 77 62.60 -1.05 -18.61
N ARG A 78 62.72 -2.38 -18.60
CA ARG A 78 63.99 -3.04 -18.91
C ARG A 78 63.82 -4.40 -19.61
N ALA A 79 63.15 -4.41 -20.76
CA ALA A 79 63.34 -5.43 -21.78
C ALA A 79 62.65 -4.97 -23.07
N ILE A 80 63.44 -4.78 -24.12
CA ILE A 80 63.17 -4.88 -25.58
C ILE A 80 64.23 -4.01 -26.25
N ARG A 81 65.43 -4.57 -26.39
CA ARG A 81 66.33 -4.27 -27.51
C ARG A 81 66.22 -5.46 -28.44
N GLY A 82 65.65 -5.26 -29.60
CA GLY A 82 65.45 -6.27 -30.63
C GLY A 82 64.46 -5.72 -31.62
N GLY A 83 64.96 -5.35 -32.81
CA GLY A 83 64.14 -4.78 -33.86
C GLY A 83 63.07 -5.76 -34.30
N ASP A 84 61.84 -5.27 -34.36
CA ASP A 84 60.89 -5.57 -35.42
C ASP A 84 59.76 -4.53 -35.33
N SER A 85 59.46 -3.91 -36.46
CA SER A 85 58.39 -2.92 -36.61
C SER A 85 57.03 -3.61 -36.50
N MET A 86 56.47 -3.63 -35.30
CA MET A 86 55.06 -3.97 -35.07
C MET A 86 54.32 -2.70 -34.65
N SER A 87 53.47 -2.17 -35.52
CA SER A 87 52.55 -1.08 -35.19
C SER A 87 51.43 -1.64 -34.33
N THR A 88 51.67 -1.76 -33.03
CA THR A 88 50.61 -2.07 -32.07
C THR A 88 49.89 -0.78 -31.71
N THR A 89 48.74 -0.55 -32.33
CA THR A 89 47.82 0.52 -31.94
C THR A 89 47.27 0.19 -30.55
N LEU A 90 47.94 0.68 -29.50
CA LEU A 90 47.40 0.69 -28.15
C LEU A 90 46.20 1.65 -28.13
N GLN A 91 45.01 1.12 -28.40
CA GLN A 91 43.78 1.79 -28.01
C GLN A 91 43.79 1.85 -26.49
N ALA A 92 44.05 3.04 -25.94
CA ALA A 92 43.73 3.32 -24.55
C ALA A 92 42.21 3.17 -24.42
N GLU A 93 41.77 2.06 -23.81
CA GLU A 93 40.40 1.95 -23.34
C GLU A 93 40.12 3.20 -22.49
N PRO A 94 39.02 3.93 -22.74
CA PRO A 94 38.64 4.99 -21.85
C PRO A 94 38.47 4.34 -20.48
N VAL A 95 39.31 4.76 -19.53
CA VAL A 95 39.11 4.48 -18.11
C VAL A 95 37.75 5.07 -17.77
N THR A 96 36.73 4.21 -17.84
CA THR A 96 35.42 4.51 -17.32
C THR A 96 35.63 4.52 -15.81
N GLU A 97 35.72 5.72 -15.24
CA GLU A 97 35.49 5.86 -13.81
C GLU A 97 34.23 5.06 -13.48
N PRO A 98 34.24 4.21 -12.43
CA PRO A 98 33.04 3.49 -12.05
C PRO A 98 31.98 4.56 -11.77
N VAL A 99 30.95 4.61 -12.63
CA VAL A 99 29.75 5.43 -12.43
C VAL A 99 29.09 4.87 -11.18
N GLY A 100 29.58 5.33 -10.03
CA GLY A 100 29.29 4.75 -8.74
C GLY A 100 27.83 4.92 -8.42
N ASP A 101 27.20 3.84 -7.95
CA ASP A 101 26.47 3.64 -6.69
C ASP A 101 25.78 4.81 -5.93
N ARG A 102 25.85 6.05 -6.42
CA ARG A 102 25.24 7.23 -5.81
C ARG A 102 23.79 7.30 -6.27
N LEU A 103 22.91 6.85 -5.37
CA LEU A 103 21.48 7.11 -5.48
C LEU A 103 21.23 8.61 -5.64
N ALA A 104 20.21 8.95 -6.44
CA ALA A 104 19.73 10.32 -6.53
C ALA A 104 19.38 10.86 -5.12
N PRO A 105 19.54 12.17 -4.87
CA PRO A 105 19.08 12.77 -3.62
C PRO A 105 17.57 12.55 -3.45
N VAL A 106 17.12 12.54 -2.20
CA VAL A 106 15.68 12.47 -1.91
C VAL A 106 15.02 13.74 -2.41
N CYS A 107 13.94 13.59 -3.19
CA CYS A 107 13.15 14.70 -3.72
C CYS A 107 12.22 15.26 -2.64
N TRP A 108 12.79 15.78 -1.55
CA TRP A 108 12.06 16.10 -0.32
C TRP A 108 10.94 17.13 -0.54
N ARG A 109 11.13 18.14 -1.41
CA ARG A 109 10.15 19.21 -1.64
C ARG A 109 8.81 18.68 -2.21
N PRO A 110 8.76 17.99 -3.37
CA PRO A 110 7.50 17.41 -3.85
C PRO A 110 6.89 16.39 -2.91
N ILE A 111 7.70 15.52 -2.30
CA ILE A 111 7.19 14.48 -1.40
C ILE A 111 6.57 15.12 -0.16
N ALA A 112 7.22 16.12 0.44
CA ALA A 112 6.69 16.86 1.57
C ALA A 112 5.40 17.62 1.21
N LEU A 113 5.33 18.23 0.03
CA LEU A 113 4.11 18.90 -0.43
C LEU A 113 2.93 17.93 -0.60
N ILE A 114 3.16 16.77 -1.23
CA ILE A 114 2.14 15.72 -1.38
C ILE A 114 1.69 15.22 -0.01
N THR A 115 2.64 14.95 0.88
CA THR A 115 2.36 14.48 2.25
C THR A 115 1.56 15.52 3.02
N ALA A 116 1.96 16.79 2.97
CA ALA A 116 1.26 17.88 3.63
C ALA A 116 -0.16 18.06 3.09
N LEU A 117 -0.36 17.91 1.78
CA LEU A 117 -1.70 17.99 1.18
C LEU A 117 -2.60 16.86 1.69
N VAL A 118 -2.12 15.61 1.71
CA VAL A 118 -2.88 14.48 2.28
C VAL A 118 -3.16 14.72 3.77
N ALA A 119 -2.16 15.18 4.53
CA ALA A 119 -2.32 15.46 5.96
C ALA A 119 -3.38 16.54 6.22
N VAL A 120 -3.39 17.62 5.43
CA VAL A 120 -4.39 18.69 5.54
C VAL A 120 -5.77 18.18 5.11
N VAL A 121 -5.89 17.50 3.97
CA VAL A 121 -7.17 16.99 3.48
C VAL A 121 -7.77 16.00 4.47
N VAL A 122 -7.02 14.98 4.88
CA VAL A 122 -7.51 13.97 5.82
C VAL A 122 -7.70 14.58 7.21
N GLY A 123 -6.73 15.35 7.70
CA GLY A 123 -6.79 15.97 9.02
C GLY A 123 -7.99 16.91 9.22
N LEU A 124 -8.40 17.66 8.19
CA LEU A 124 -9.58 18.53 8.22
C LEU A 124 -10.91 17.76 8.05
N THR A 125 -10.86 16.49 7.64
CA THR A 125 -12.06 15.71 7.29
C THR A 125 -12.28 14.51 8.22
N ASN A 126 -11.27 14.15 9.00
CA ASN A 126 -11.20 13.01 9.91
C ASN A 126 -12.36 12.89 10.93
N GLY A 127 -13.07 13.98 11.23
CA GLY A 127 -14.21 14.01 12.16
C GLY A 127 -15.49 14.59 11.55
N ARG A 128 -15.59 14.65 10.21
CA ARG A 128 -16.81 15.16 9.55
C ARG A 128 -17.98 14.17 9.56
N ARG A 129 -17.69 12.88 9.66
CA ARG A 129 -18.65 11.80 9.86
C ARG A 129 -18.40 11.12 11.21
N GLY A 130 -19.33 10.26 11.62
CA GLY A 130 -19.20 9.49 12.85
C GLY A 130 -18.15 8.39 12.75
N TYR A 131 -18.10 7.56 13.79
CA TYR A 131 -17.23 6.39 13.83
C TYR A 131 -17.68 5.39 12.77
N PHE A 132 -16.73 4.77 12.07
CA PHE A 132 -17.02 3.60 11.26
C PHE A 132 -17.33 2.39 12.16
N GLY A 133 -18.16 1.47 11.70
CA GLY A 133 -18.58 0.29 12.48
C GLY A 133 -17.41 -0.51 13.07
N ASP A 134 -16.35 -0.78 12.28
CA ASP A 134 -15.14 -1.45 12.78
C ASP A 134 -14.40 -0.63 13.83
N GLU A 135 -14.43 0.70 13.76
CA GLU A 135 -13.76 1.56 14.73
C GLU A 135 -14.43 1.49 16.09
N LEU A 136 -15.77 1.48 16.11
CA LEU A 136 -16.55 1.22 17.33
C LEU A 136 -16.19 -0.16 17.88
N TYR A 137 -16.14 -1.17 17.01
CA TYR A 137 -15.76 -2.52 17.42
C TYR A 137 -14.35 -2.58 17.99
N PHE A 138 -13.35 -1.93 17.38
CA PHE A 138 -11.99 -1.89 17.92
C PHE A 138 -11.92 -1.18 19.27
N VAL A 139 -12.70 -0.12 19.49
CA VAL A 139 -12.78 0.53 20.81
C VAL A 139 -13.34 -0.42 21.86
N ILE A 140 -14.42 -1.15 21.54
CA ILE A 140 -15.00 -2.13 22.48
C ILE A 140 -14.06 -3.33 22.68
N ALA A 141 -13.55 -3.93 21.61
CA ALA A 141 -12.56 -4.99 21.66
C ALA A 141 -11.29 -4.58 22.44
N GLY A 142 -10.90 -3.32 22.36
CA GLY A 142 -9.80 -2.73 23.12
C GLY A 142 -10.05 -2.66 24.63
N ARG A 143 -11.31 -2.80 25.09
CA ARG A 143 -11.66 -2.97 26.51
C ARG A 143 -11.61 -4.44 26.95
N HIS A 144 -11.51 -5.35 25.99
CA HIS A 144 -11.36 -6.79 26.14
C HIS A 144 -10.04 -7.25 25.52
N LEU A 145 -8.91 -6.66 25.95
CA LEU A 145 -7.58 -7.00 25.42
C LEU A 145 -7.25 -8.47 25.66
N ASP A 146 -6.91 -9.16 24.58
CA ASP A 146 -6.44 -10.54 24.58
C ASP A 146 -5.33 -10.72 23.53
N TRP A 147 -4.71 -11.89 23.50
CA TRP A 147 -3.62 -12.23 22.57
C TRP A 147 -4.10 -12.48 21.14
N GLY A 148 -5.41 -12.60 20.91
CA GLY A 148 -6.04 -12.73 19.59
C GLY A 148 -7.52 -12.40 19.61
N TYR A 149 -8.11 -12.22 18.43
CA TYR A 149 -9.56 -12.13 18.22
C TYR A 149 -9.96 -13.01 17.04
N ALA A 150 -11.26 -13.27 16.90
CA ALA A 150 -11.79 -14.09 15.80
C ALA A 150 -11.51 -13.48 14.42
N ASP A 151 -11.66 -12.15 14.30
CA ASP A 151 -11.64 -11.44 13.03
C ASP A 151 -10.29 -10.77 12.71
N GLN A 152 -9.52 -10.41 13.75
CA GLN A 152 -8.24 -9.76 13.64
C GLN A 152 -7.26 -10.13 14.77
N PRO A 153 -5.95 -9.94 14.58
CA PRO A 153 -4.99 -9.94 15.69
C PRO A 153 -5.04 -8.61 16.49
N PRO A 154 -4.30 -8.51 17.63
CA PRO A 154 -4.63 -7.54 18.68
C PRO A 154 -4.23 -6.08 18.44
N MET A 155 -3.48 -5.76 17.38
CA MET A 155 -2.93 -4.41 17.20
C MET A 155 -4.01 -3.34 17.00
N ALA A 156 -5.06 -3.61 16.21
CA ALA A 156 -6.10 -2.62 15.96
C ALA A 156 -6.92 -2.30 17.23
N PRO A 157 -7.42 -3.30 17.99
CA PRO A 157 -8.03 -3.07 19.31
C PRO A 157 -7.09 -2.39 20.32
N LEU A 158 -5.81 -2.78 20.35
CA LEU A 158 -4.83 -2.15 21.24
C LEU A 158 -4.62 -0.67 20.92
N LEU A 159 -4.46 -0.33 19.63
CA LEU A 159 -4.33 1.08 19.21
C LEU A 159 -5.60 1.86 19.52
N ALA A 160 -6.78 1.27 19.29
CA ALA A 160 -8.05 1.91 19.64
C ALA A 160 -8.17 2.18 21.15
N HIS A 161 -7.80 1.21 21.98
CA HIS A 161 -7.76 1.37 23.44
C HIS A 161 -6.78 2.48 23.87
N LEU A 162 -5.58 2.51 23.30
CA LEU A 162 -4.58 3.54 23.62
C LEU A 162 -5.06 4.94 23.23
N MET A 163 -5.75 5.08 22.09
CA MET A 163 -6.25 6.40 21.68
C MET A 163 -7.50 6.81 22.46
N ASP A 164 -8.42 5.87 22.76
CA ASP A 164 -9.61 6.14 23.61
C ASP A 164 -9.21 6.41 25.07
N THR A 165 -8.07 5.92 25.55
CA THR A 165 -7.55 6.27 26.88
C THR A 165 -6.88 7.64 26.91
N VAL A 166 -6.13 8.00 25.86
CA VAL A 166 -5.47 9.32 25.76
C VAL A 166 -6.45 10.45 25.47
N ALA A 167 -7.43 10.21 24.59
CA ALA A 167 -8.43 11.19 24.18
C ALA A 167 -9.82 10.52 24.08
N PRO A 168 -10.48 10.26 25.23
CA PRO A 168 -11.75 9.54 25.28
C PRO A 168 -12.81 10.12 24.37
N GLY A 169 -13.39 9.27 23.53
CA GLY A 169 -14.46 9.64 22.59
C GLY A 169 -14.04 10.59 21.47
N GLN A 170 -12.75 10.92 21.31
CA GLN A 170 -12.26 11.82 20.27
C GLN A 170 -11.84 11.06 19.00
N LEU A 171 -12.74 11.01 18.01
CA LEU A 171 -12.55 10.29 16.75
C LEU A 171 -11.27 10.71 15.99
N TRP A 172 -10.93 12.00 16.05
CA TRP A 172 -9.72 12.50 15.37
C TRP A 172 -8.45 11.84 15.88
N TRP A 173 -8.34 11.68 17.20
CA TRP A 173 -7.20 11.03 17.85
C TRP A 173 -7.21 9.52 17.65
N LEU A 174 -8.40 8.89 17.61
CA LEU A 174 -8.52 7.47 17.27
C LEU A 174 -7.88 7.14 15.92
N ARG A 175 -8.10 7.99 14.91
CA ARG A 175 -7.61 7.82 13.54
C ARG A 175 -6.17 8.33 13.32
N PHE A 176 -5.58 9.03 14.29
CA PHE A 176 -4.24 9.63 14.16
C PHE A 176 -3.12 8.61 13.86
N PRO A 177 -3.05 7.42 14.49
CA PRO A 177 -2.00 6.44 14.18
C PRO A 177 -2.03 5.97 12.72
N VAL A 178 -3.22 5.78 12.16
CA VAL A 178 -3.40 5.39 10.76
C VAL A 178 -2.98 6.51 9.83
N LEU A 179 -3.40 7.74 10.11
CA LEU A 179 -2.97 8.91 9.35
C LEU A 179 -1.44 9.00 9.31
N LEU A 180 -0.78 8.86 10.47
CA LEU A 180 0.68 8.89 10.54
C LEU A 180 1.34 7.76 9.74
N GLY A 181 0.79 6.53 9.83
CA GLY A 181 1.26 5.38 9.06
C GLY A 181 1.17 5.60 7.55
N GLU A 182 0.04 6.09 7.06
CA GLU A 182 -0.17 6.39 5.64
C GLU A 182 0.71 7.54 5.14
N LEU A 183 0.86 8.62 5.91
CA LEU A 183 1.77 9.71 5.59
C LEU A 183 3.21 9.22 5.52
N THR A 184 3.62 8.34 6.43
CA THR A 184 4.96 7.72 6.40
C THR A 184 5.12 6.85 5.16
N ALA A 185 4.10 6.08 4.78
CA ALA A 185 4.15 5.20 3.63
C ALA A 185 4.28 5.94 2.29
N ILE A 186 3.79 7.19 2.17
CA ILE A 186 4.08 8.06 1.02
C ILE A 186 5.59 8.23 0.82
N TRP A 187 6.33 8.48 1.91
CA TRP A 187 7.79 8.60 1.86
C TRP A 187 8.45 7.27 1.56
N LEU A 188 8.00 6.19 2.20
CA LEU A 188 8.56 4.86 1.96
C LEU A 188 8.40 4.43 0.50
N ALA A 189 7.24 4.67 -0.11
CA ALA A 189 6.97 4.39 -1.52
C ALA A 189 7.92 5.18 -2.44
N ALA A 190 8.15 6.47 -2.16
CA ALA A 190 9.13 7.28 -2.89
C ALA A 190 10.56 6.72 -2.76
N LEU A 191 10.92 6.26 -1.56
CA LEU A 191 12.22 5.64 -1.31
C LEU A 191 12.39 4.30 -2.02
N ILE A 192 11.32 3.54 -2.26
CA ILE A 192 11.38 2.32 -3.09
C ILE A 192 11.84 2.70 -4.51
N ALA A 193 11.23 3.71 -5.12
CA ALA A 193 11.63 4.19 -6.45
C ALA A 193 13.09 4.65 -6.48
N ARG A 194 13.53 5.37 -5.44
CA ARG A 194 14.93 5.78 -5.28
C ARG A 194 15.87 4.58 -5.22
N GLU A 195 15.59 3.59 -4.37
CA GLU A 195 16.43 2.40 -4.19
C GLU A 195 16.46 1.49 -5.43
N MET A 196 15.44 1.55 -6.28
CA MET A 196 15.43 0.93 -7.61
C MET A 196 16.22 1.72 -8.68
N GLY A 197 16.89 2.82 -8.30
CA GLY A 197 17.70 3.65 -9.20
C GLY A 197 16.91 4.72 -9.95
N GLY A 198 15.80 5.18 -9.37
CA GLY A 198 15.01 6.32 -9.83
C GLY A 198 15.55 7.66 -9.34
N GLY A 199 15.52 8.65 -10.23
CA GLY A 199 15.74 10.05 -9.93
C GLY A 199 14.55 10.72 -9.23
N GLY A 200 14.59 12.04 -9.12
CA GLY A 200 13.57 12.80 -8.43
C GLY A 200 12.17 12.67 -9.05
N ARG A 201 12.08 12.45 -10.38
CA ARG A 201 10.80 12.30 -11.05
C ARG A 201 10.14 10.97 -10.72
N ALA A 202 10.91 9.88 -10.72
CA ALA A 202 10.39 8.58 -10.30
C ALA A 202 9.87 8.63 -8.85
N GLN A 203 10.61 9.28 -7.94
CA GLN A 203 10.25 9.39 -6.53
C GLN A 203 8.91 10.10 -6.30
N TRP A 204 8.69 11.30 -6.84
CA TRP A 204 7.44 12.02 -6.60
C TRP A 204 6.24 11.36 -7.32
N MET A 205 6.46 10.72 -8.46
CA MET A 205 5.40 9.99 -9.17
C MET A 205 4.90 8.80 -8.34
N THR A 206 5.81 8.03 -7.75
CA THR A 206 5.46 6.93 -6.85
C THR A 206 4.79 7.43 -5.57
N ALA A 207 5.30 8.53 -4.99
CA ALA A 207 4.67 9.18 -3.83
C ALA A 207 3.23 9.62 -4.13
N ALA A 208 3.00 10.22 -5.30
CA ALA A 208 1.68 10.68 -5.71
C ALA A 208 0.72 9.52 -5.98
N ALA A 209 1.18 8.44 -6.63
CA ALA A 209 0.37 7.23 -6.85
C ALA A 209 -0.08 6.61 -5.52
N TYR A 210 0.81 6.55 -4.53
CA TYR A 210 0.45 6.11 -3.18
C TYR A 210 -0.54 7.07 -2.51
N ALA A 211 -0.28 8.38 -2.56
CA ALA A 211 -1.12 9.39 -1.94
C ALA A 211 -2.58 9.35 -2.46
N ILE A 212 -2.77 9.12 -3.76
CA ILE A 212 -4.09 8.97 -4.39
C ILE A 212 -4.90 7.87 -3.70
N THR A 213 -4.31 6.71 -3.44
CA THR A 213 -5.03 5.60 -2.78
C THR A 213 -5.07 5.73 -1.26
N ALA A 214 -4.19 6.53 -0.67
CA ALA A 214 -4.11 6.76 0.76
C ALA A 214 -5.23 7.65 1.29
N ILE A 215 -5.72 8.65 0.54
CA ILE A 215 -6.78 9.58 1.00
C ILE A 215 -8.03 8.83 1.47
N GLY A 216 -8.47 7.82 0.71
CA GLY A 216 -9.64 7.01 1.06
C GLY A 216 -9.42 6.01 2.19
N ARG A 217 -8.18 5.78 2.65
CA ARG A 217 -7.86 4.80 3.70
C ARG A 217 -7.36 5.46 4.99
N ALA A 218 -6.69 6.60 4.86
CA ALA A 218 -6.06 7.32 5.97
C ALA A 218 -7.07 7.96 6.95
N HIS A 219 -8.36 7.99 6.60
CA HIS A 219 -9.44 8.50 7.43
C HIS A 219 -10.17 7.39 8.23
N LEU A 220 -9.76 6.13 8.14
CA LEU A 220 -10.41 5.02 8.85
C LEU A 220 -9.37 4.18 9.58
N LEU A 221 -9.54 4.00 10.89
CA LEU A 221 -8.83 2.95 11.61
C LEU A 221 -9.38 1.59 11.16
N SER A 222 -8.62 0.94 10.27
CA SER A 222 -8.91 -0.38 9.73
C SER A 222 -7.62 -1.22 9.68
N THR A 223 -7.74 -2.54 9.74
CA THR A 223 -6.57 -3.44 9.63
C THR A 223 -5.82 -3.23 8.31
N ASN A 224 -6.53 -2.92 7.22
CA ASN A 224 -5.93 -2.65 5.92
C ASN A 224 -5.10 -1.36 5.88
N ALA A 225 -5.58 -0.28 6.51
CA ALA A 225 -4.86 0.99 6.56
C ALA A 225 -3.60 0.92 7.45
N LEU A 226 -3.52 -0.05 8.36
CA LEU A 226 -2.32 -0.34 9.14
C LEU A 226 -1.34 -1.28 8.41
N ASP A 227 -1.86 -2.29 7.70
CA ASP A 227 -1.04 -3.34 7.08
C ASP A 227 -0.30 -2.86 5.81
N ILE A 228 -0.94 -2.03 4.96
CA ILE A 228 -0.32 -1.53 3.72
C ILE A 228 0.98 -0.72 3.99
N PRO A 229 1.04 0.21 4.96
CA PRO A 229 2.29 0.86 5.35
C PRO A 229 3.40 -0.11 5.76
N LEU A 230 3.06 -1.19 6.49
CA LEU A 230 4.02 -2.20 6.92
C LEU A 230 4.55 -3.01 5.74
N TRP A 231 3.70 -3.41 4.80
CA TRP A 231 4.14 -4.05 3.55
C TRP A 231 5.02 -3.12 2.71
N THR A 232 4.70 -1.83 2.67
CA THR A 232 5.51 -0.81 1.99
C THR A 232 6.91 -0.72 2.61
N ALA A 233 7.00 -0.76 3.95
CA ALA A 233 8.27 -0.76 4.66
C ALA A 233 9.07 -2.07 4.42
N ILE A 234 8.41 -3.23 4.48
CA ILE A 234 9.02 -4.54 4.21
C ILE A 234 9.56 -4.60 2.78
N THR A 235 8.76 -4.20 1.79
CA THR A 235 9.18 -4.17 0.39
C THR A 235 10.34 -3.20 0.15
N LEU A 236 10.35 -2.03 0.81
CA LEU A 236 11.50 -1.13 0.80
C LEU A 236 12.76 -1.81 1.32
N LEU A 237 12.69 -2.50 2.46
CA LEU A 237 13.85 -3.21 3.03
C LEU A 237 14.35 -4.32 2.10
N LEU A 238 13.44 -5.07 1.47
CA LEU A 238 13.78 -6.10 0.50
C LEU A 238 14.43 -5.51 -0.77
N VAL A 239 13.90 -4.40 -1.30
CA VAL A 239 14.53 -3.66 -2.42
C VAL A 239 15.92 -3.16 -2.02
N ARG A 240 16.05 -2.57 -0.82
CA ARG A 240 17.35 -2.13 -0.27
C ARG A 240 18.33 -3.29 -0.12
N TRP A 241 17.87 -4.47 0.30
CA TRP A 241 18.72 -5.66 0.38
C TRP A 241 19.21 -6.10 -1.00
N VAL A 242 18.35 -6.10 -2.02
CA VAL A 242 18.75 -6.46 -3.40
C VAL A 242 19.88 -5.56 -3.90
N ARG A 243 19.80 -4.25 -3.62
CA ARG A 243 20.84 -3.28 -4.01
C ARG A 243 22.09 -3.37 -3.14
N THR A 244 21.94 -3.26 -1.82
CA THR A 244 23.07 -3.08 -0.89
C THR A 244 23.69 -4.38 -0.39
N ARG A 245 22.96 -5.50 -0.52
CA ARG A 245 23.31 -6.80 0.09
C ARG A 245 23.57 -6.75 1.59
N ARG A 246 23.07 -5.72 2.29
CA ARG A 246 23.16 -5.61 3.75
C ARG A 246 22.08 -6.45 4.40
N ASP A 247 22.48 -7.56 5.01
CA ASP A 247 21.60 -8.56 5.59
C ASP A 247 20.72 -8.03 6.74
N MET A 248 21.13 -6.94 7.39
CA MET A 248 20.33 -6.24 8.40
C MET A 248 18.94 -5.80 7.88
N ASN A 249 18.81 -5.53 6.58
CA ASN A 249 17.50 -5.24 5.97
C ASN A 249 16.56 -6.44 6.02
N LEU A 250 17.06 -7.68 5.91
CA LEU A 250 16.25 -8.90 6.00
C LEU A 250 15.78 -9.13 7.43
N PHE A 251 16.67 -8.88 8.41
CA PHE A 251 16.31 -8.96 9.82
C PHE A 251 15.17 -7.98 10.16
N TRP A 252 15.32 -6.69 9.79
CA TRP A 252 14.27 -5.70 10.03
C TRP A 252 12.98 -5.97 9.23
N ALA A 253 13.07 -6.60 8.05
CA ALA A 253 11.89 -7.04 7.33
C ALA A 253 11.13 -8.12 8.14
N GLY A 254 11.84 -9.02 8.81
CA GLY A 254 11.24 -9.98 9.75
C GLY A 254 10.65 -9.31 11.00
N VAL A 255 11.32 -8.30 11.57
CA VAL A 255 10.76 -7.53 12.70
C VAL A 255 9.47 -6.80 12.30
N LEU A 256 9.43 -6.16 11.14
CA LEU A 256 8.19 -5.53 10.64
C LEU A 256 7.11 -6.55 10.28
N THR A 257 7.50 -7.76 9.87
CA THR A 257 6.56 -8.88 9.71
C THR A 257 5.96 -9.28 11.04
N ALA A 258 6.73 -9.29 12.12
CA ALA A 258 6.23 -9.53 13.48
C ALA A 258 5.13 -8.53 13.85
N VAL A 259 5.33 -7.24 13.52
CA VAL A 259 4.33 -6.18 13.74
C VAL A 259 3.10 -6.37 12.83
N SER A 260 3.30 -6.67 11.55
CA SER A 260 2.21 -6.92 10.59
C SER A 260 1.35 -8.12 10.97
N LEU A 261 1.94 -9.16 11.56
CA LEU A 261 1.20 -10.31 12.12
C LEU A 261 0.28 -9.92 13.27
N GLN A 262 0.58 -8.84 14.00
CA GLN A 262 -0.33 -8.32 15.04
C GLN A 262 -1.46 -7.47 14.45
N VAL A 263 -1.36 -7.05 13.18
CA VAL A 263 -2.38 -6.25 12.49
C VAL A 263 -3.32 -7.12 11.67
N LYS A 264 -2.78 -8.09 10.92
CA LYS A 264 -3.54 -8.95 10.03
C LYS A 264 -2.81 -10.25 9.71
N PHE A 265 -3.52 -11.37 9.67
CA PHE A 265 -2.96 -12.69 9.30
C PHE A 265 -2.67 -12.86 7.79
N LEU A 266 -2.53 -11.77 7.04
CA LEU A 266 -2.34 -11.79 5.58
C LEU A 266 -0.87 -11.92 5.16
N ILE A 267 0.06 -11.35 5.94
CA ILE A 267 1.49 -11.30 5.62
C ILE A 267 2.18 -12.67 5.44
N PRO A 268 1.74 -13.79 6.07
CA PRO A 268 2.25 -15.12 5.71
C PRO A 268 2.04 -15.47 4.23
N GLY A 269 0.89 -15.10 3.66
CA GLY A 269 0.59 -15.31 2.24
C GLY A 269 1.57 -14.54 1.34
N PHE A 270 1.89 -13.30 1.70
CA PHE A 270 2.93 -12.52 1.03
C PHE A 270 4.29 -13.23 1.06
N TRP A 271 4.77 -13.66 2.23
CA TRP A 271 6.08 -14.29 2.36
C TRP A 271 6.14 -15.64 1.66
N LEU A 272 5.06 -16.41 1.65
CA LEU A 272 4.98 -17.67 0.91
C LEU A 272 5.14 -17.43 -0.60
N MET A 273 4.35 -16.50 -1.17
CA MET A 273 4.41 -16.17 -2.60
C MET A 273 5.75 -15.51 -2.98
N LEU A 274 6.32 -14.70 -2.09
CA LEU A 274 7.65 -14.11 -2.24
C LEU A 274 8.73 -15.20 -2.26
N GLY A 275 8.66 -16.15 -1.32
CA GLY A 275 9.58 -17.28 -1.22
C GLY A 275 9.57 -18.12 -2.49
N ILE A 276 8.38 -18.51 -2.98
CA ILE A 276 8.20 -19.21 -4.27
C ILE A 276 8.80 -18.38 -5.42
N SER A 277 8.52 -17.08 -5.48
CA SER A 277 9.05 -16.19 -6.51
C SER A 277 10.57 -16.09 -6.48
N VAL A 278 11.17 -16.01 -5.29
CA VAL A 278 12.63 -15.96 -5.10
C VAL A 278 13.28 -17.29 -5.47
N LEU A 279 12.65 -18.43 -5.14
CA LEU A 279 13.10 -19.76 -5.53
C LEU A 279 13.12 -19.93 -7.05
N LEU A 280 12.06 -19.54 -7.74
CA LEU A 280 11.91 -19.72 -9.18
C LEU A 280 12.70 -18.68 -9.99
N PHE A 281 12.60 -17.40 -9.61
CA PHE A 281 13.07 -16.28 -10.44
C PHE A 281 14.32 -15.58 -9.90
N GLY A 282 14.77 -15.93 -8.69
CA GLY A 282 15.90 -15.32 -7.99
C GLY A 282 15.55 -13.98 -7.35
N PRO A 283 16.39 -13.44 -6.44
CA PRO A 283 17.74 -13.92 -6.09
C PRO A 283 17.74 -14.99 -4.97
N ARG A 284 17.97 -16.26 -5.32
CA ARG A 284 17.94 -17.42 -4.40
C ARG A 284 18.85 -17.28 -3.18
N ARG A 285 19.94 -16.51 -3.29
CA ARG A 285 20.85 -16.19 -2.18
C ARG A 285 20.13 -15.56 -0.98
N MET A 286 18.97 -14.91 -1.17
CA MET A 286 18.17 -14.33 -0.10
C MET A 286 17.76 -15.40 0.93
N LEU A 287 17.33 -16.57 0.46
CA LEU A 287 16.84 -17.66 1.29
C LEU A 287 17.96 -18.36 2.08
N GLY A 288 19.21 -18.19 1.67
CA GLY A 288 20.38 -18.69 2.39
C GLY A 288 20.93 -17.73 3.45
N ARG A 289 20.34 -16.54 3.65
CA ARG A 289 20.87 -15.56 4.61
C ARG A 289 20.36 -15.81 6.02
N PRO A 290 21.25 -15.99 7.03
CA PRO A 290 20.83 -16.19 8.42
C PRO A 290 19.93 -15.06 8.95
N ALA A 291 20.18 -13.82 8.54
CA ALA A 291 19.38 -12.67 8.97
C ALA A 291 17.89 -12.77 8.58
N LEU A 292 17.57 -13.42 7.45
CA LEU A 292 16.18 -13.70 7.07
C LEU A 292 15.52 -14.62 8.10
N TRP A 293 16.20 -15.69 8.46
CA TRP A 293 15.69 -16.70 9.40
C TRP A 293 15.65 -16.20 10.84
N LEU A 294 16.60 -15.36 11.25
CA LEU A 294 16.54 -14.66 12.54
C LEU A 294 15.33 -13.72 12.59
N GLY A 295 15.06 -12.98 11.51
CA GLY A 295 13.86 -12.16 11.40
C GLY A 295 12.58 -13.01 11.41
N ALA A 296 12.57 -14.16 10.74
CA ALA A 296 11.46 -15.10 10.75
C ALA A 296 11.21 -15.69 12.15
N ALA A 297 12.27 -16.01 12.90
CA ALA A 297 12.16 -16.48 14.27
C ALA A 297 11.51 -15.43 15.18
N VAL A 298 11.87 -14.14 15.03
CA VAL A 298 11.21 -13.04 15.74
C VAL A 298 9.73 -12.93 15.37
N ALA A 299 9.41 -13.01 14.06
CA ALA A 299 8.03 -12.96 13.60
C ALA A 299 7.18 -14.12 14.14
N ILE A 300 7.72 -15.34 14.11
CA ILE A 300 7.06 -16.53 14.66
C ILE A 300 6.87 -16.38 16.16
N ALA A 301 7.91 -15.98 16.91
CA ALA A 301 7.82 -15.80 18.36
C ALA A 301 6.74 -14.76 18.75
N ALA A 302 6.63 -13.67 17.99
CA ALA A 302 5.58 -12.68 18.20
C ALA A 302 4.17 -13.20 17.85
N TRP A 303 4.07 -14.20 16.96
CA TRP A 303 2.79 -14.77 16.52
C TRP A 303 2.30 -15.90 17.44
N VAL A 304 3.19 -16.56 18.18
CA VAL A 304 2.87 -17.69 19.06
C VAL A 304 1.70 -17.40 20.01
N PRO A 305 1.63 -16.27 20.74
CA PRO A 305 0.50 -16.01 21.64
C PRO A 305 -0.85 -15.99 20.91
N GLY A 306 -0.91 -15.34 19.74
CA GLY A 306 -2.12 -15.32 18.92
C GLY A 306 -2.48 -16.69 18.34
N LEU A 307 -1.49 -17.53 18.00
CA LEU A 307 -1.73 -18.91 17.57
C LEU A 307 -2.26 -19.79 18.69
N ILE A 308 -1.74 -19.64 19.92
CA ILE A 308 -2.25 -20.33 21.10
C ILE A 308 -3.71 -19.92 21.35
N TRP A 309 -3.99 -18.61 21.26
CA TRP A 309 -5.35 -18.10 21.38
C TRP A 309 -6.29 -18.69 20.32
N GLN A 310 -5.87 -18.71 19.05
CA GLN A 310 -6.67 -19.32 17.98
C GLN A 310 -6.92 -20.81 18.24
N ALA A 311 -5.92 -21.56 18.67
CA ALA A 311 -6.05 -22.97 18.98
C ALA A 311 -6.98 -23.25 20.17
N SER A 312 -6.91 -22.43 21.23
CA SER A 312 -7.78 -22.57 22.41
C SER A 312 -9.24 -22.19 22.14
N HIS A 313 -9.51 -21.48 21.04
CA HIS A 313 -10.84 -21.01 20.64
C HIS A 313 -11.39 -21.73 19.39
N GLY A 314 -10.77 -22.84 18.97
CA GLY A 314 -11.29 -23.66 17.87
C GLY A 314 -11.01 -23.11 16.46
N TRP A 315 -9.97 -22.30 16.30
CA TRP A 315 -9.54 -21.71 15.02
C TRP A 315 -10.59 -20.84 14.32
N PRO A 316 -11.17 -19.82 15.00
CA PRO A 316 -12.20 -18.97 14.40
C PRO A 316 -11.76 -18.30 13.10
N GLN A 317 -10.47 -18.01 12.94
CA GLN A 317 -9.94 -17.41 11.71
C GLN A 317 -10.15 -18.28 10.46
N ILE A 318 -10.21 -19.61 10.60
CA ILE A 318 -10.48 -20.52 9.47
C ILE A 318 -11.93 -20.35 9.00
N ALA A 319 -12.88 -20.31 9.94
CA ALA A 319 -14.29 -20.06 9.65
C ALA A 319 -14.50 -18.66 9.05
N MET A 320 -13.80 -17.64 9.58
CA MET A 320 -13.83 -16.29 9.01
C MET A 320 -13.36 -16.23 7.56
N GLY A 321 -12.42 -17.09 7.14
CA GLY A 321 -12.00 -17.19 5.75
C GLY A 321 -13.13 -17.63 4.81
N ALA A 322 -13.97 -18.57 5.26
CA ALA A 322 -15.16 -18.99 4.51
C ALA A 322 -16.21 -17.87 4.46
N GLN A 323 -16.36 -17.12 5.55
CA GLN A 323 -17.30 -16.00 5.56
C GLN A 323 -16.86 -14.86 4.64
N ILE A 324 -15.58 -14.50 4.63
CA ILE A 324 -15.05 -13.50 3.68
C ILE A 324 -15.33 -13.93 2.25
N ALA A 325 -15.17 -15.22 1.94
CA ALA A 325 -15.48 -15.75 0.61
C ALA A 325 -16.97 -15.62 0.29
N HIS A 326 -17.86 -15.90 1.24
CA HIS A 326 -19.31 -15.73 1.08
C HIS A 326 -19.69 -14.24 0.89
N ASP A 327 -19.13 -13.34 1.70
CA ASP A 327 -19.31 -11.89 1.58
C ASP A 327 -18.84 -11.38 0.20
N GLN A 328 -17.78 -11.98 -0.37
CA GLN A 328 -17.34 -11.64 -1.72
C GLN A 328 -18.30 -12.12 -2.80
N ASP A 329 -18.99 -13.24 -2.62
CA ASP A 329 -19.98 -13.71 -3.60
C ASP A 329 -21.14 -12.72 -3.78
N ALA A 330 -21.53 -12.02 -2.72
CA ALA A 330 -22.55 -10.95 -2.78
C ALA A 330 -22.15 -9.77 -3.69
N VAL A 331 -20.85 -9.54 -3.90
CA VAL A 331 -20.32 -8.49 -4.78
C VAL A 331 -19.76 -9.04 -6.09
N GLY A 332 -20.19 -10.24 -6.50
CA GLY A 332 -19.82 -10.88 -7.78
C GLY A 332 -18.62 -11.84 -7.71
N GLY A 333 -18.14 -12.12 -6.50
CA GLY A 333 -17.13 -13.13 -6.19
C GLY A 333 -15.81 -12.92 -6.91
N ARG A 334 -15.21 -14.03 -7.36
CA ARG A 334 -13.86 -14.05 -7.96
C ARG A 334 -13.73 -13.17 -9.21
N TRP A 335 -14.82 -12.94 -9.93
CA TRP A 335 -14.82 -12.20 -11.20
C TRP A 335 -14.68 -10.70 -11.00
N THR A 336 -15.16 -10.17 -9.88
CA THR A 336 -15.10 -8.73 -9.58
C THR A 336 -13.80 -8.33 -8.89
N LEU A 337 -13.03 -9.30 -8.38
CA LEU A 337 -11.75 -9.05 -7.70
C LEU A 337 -10.80 -8.18 -8.53
N LEU A 338 -10.48 -8.58 -9.76
CA LEU A 338 -9.52 -7.86 -10.58
C LEU A 338 -10.06 -6.48 -11.03
N PRO A 339 -11.29 -6.35 -11.55
CA PRO A 339 -11.89 -5.05 -11.85
C PRO A 339 -11.87 -4.09 -10.65
N LEU A 340 -12.29 -4.53 -9.46
CA LEU A 340 -12.30 -3.71 -8.25
C LEU A 340 -10.88 -3.35 -7.81
N PHE A 341 -9.94 -4.29 -7.86
CA PHE A 341 -8.53 -4.02 -7.56
C PHE A 341 -7.93 -2.96 -8.51
N LEU A 342 -8.20 -3.06 -9.81
CA LEU A 342 -7.70 -2.09 -10.79
C LEU A 342 -8.28 -0.68 -10.56
N LEU A 343 -9.52 -0.57 -10.09
CA LEU A 343 -10.11 0.69 -9.65
C LEU A 343 -9.39 1.24 -8.41
N MET A 344 -9.06 0.37 -7.45
CA MET A 344 -8.33 0.72 -6.22
C MET A 344 -6.87 1.16 -6.46
N CYS A 345 -6.28 0.84 -7.61
CA CYS A 345 -4.95 1.35 -8.00
C CYS A 345 -4.90 2.88 -8.20
N GLY A 346 -6.05 3.55 -8.27
CA GLY A 346 -6.17 4.97 -8.61
C GLY A 346 -6.28 5.17 -10.12
N ILE A 347 -7.37 5.79 -10.57
CA ILE A 347 -7.71 5.95 -12.00
C ILE A 347 -6.61 6.77 -12.73
N LEU A 348 -6.37 6.47 -14.01
CA LEU A 348 -5.31 7.06 -14.83
C LEU A 348 -3.92 6.79 -14.26
N ALA A 349 -3.32 7.73 -13.50
CA ALA A 349 -1.90 7.71 -13.18
C ALA A 349 -1.46 6.49 -12.35
N GLY A 350 -2.24 6.10 -11.34
CA GLY A 350 -1.92 4.97 -10.45
C GLY A 350 -2.06 3.63 -11.17
N LEU A 351 -3.20 3.38 -11.82
CA LEU A 351 -3.47 2.21 -12.63
C LEU A 351 -2.45 2.05 -13.76
N THR A 352 -2.15 3.16 -14.44
CA THR A 352 -1.07 3.24 -15.42
C THR A 352 0.21 2.76 -14.75
N LEU A 353 0.78 3.49 -13.80
CA LEU A 353 2.05 3.12 -13.18
C LEU A 353 2.09 1.67 -12.68
N PHE A 354 0.97 1.13 -12.20
CA PHE A 354 0.83 -0.26 -11.80
C PHE A 354 1.00 -1.23 -12.98
N VAL A 355 0.19 -1.11 -14.03
CA VAL A 355 0.21 -2.05 -15.19
C VAL A 355 1.59 -2.05 -15.85
N TYR A 356 2.16 -0.87 -16.09
CA TYR A 356 3.51 -0.81 -16.65
C TYR A 356 4.58 -1.25 -15.69
N GLY A 357 4.47 -0.88 -14.42
CA GLY A 357 5.38 -1.37 -13.40
C GLY A 357 5.44 -2.89 -13.37
N LEU A 358 4.28 -3.55 -13.38
CA LEU A 358 4.18 -5.00 -13.39
C LEU A 358 4.78 -5.60 -14.68
N THR A 359 4.42 -5.09 -15.86
CA THR A 359 5.00 -5.59 -17.13
C THR A 359 6.51 -5.42 -17.18
N ARG A 360 7.05 -4.33 -16.60
CA ARG A 360 8.50 -4.08 -16.55
C ARG A 360 9.20 -4.91 -15.49
N LEU A 361 8.59 -5.16 -14.34
CA LEU A 361 9.12 -6.13 -13.37
C LEU A 361 9.25 -7.52 -13.98
N LEU A 362 8.27 -7.95 -14.78
CA LEU A 362 8.25 -9.27 -15.39
C LEU A 362 9.21 -9.40 -16.59
N GLY A 363 9.31 -8.37 -17.44
CA GLY A 363 9.98 -8.47 -18.74
C GLY A 363 11.24 -7.61 -18.96
N SER A 364 11.50 -6.58 -18.14
CA SER A 364 12.60 -5.64 -18.42
C SER A 364 13.94 -6.14 -17.88
N GLY A 365 15.00 -6.07 -18.71
CA GLY A 365 16.37 -6.34 -18.27
C GLY A 365 16.82 -5.43 -17.13
N LEU A 366 16.34 -4.19 -17.08
CA LEU A 366 16.63 -3.24 -16.00
C LEU A 366 16.07 -3.71 -14.65
N MET A 367 14.90 -4.35 -14.66
CA MET A 367 14.20 -4.80 -13.46
C MET A 367 14.52 -6.25 -13.11
N ARG A 368 15.44 -6.89 -13.84
CA ARG A 368 15.83 -8.30 -13.61
C ARG A 368 16.19 -8.61 -12.15
N PRO A 369 16.91 -7.75 -11.38
CA PRO A 369 17.17 -8.00 -9.96
C PRO A 369 15.92 -8.02 -9.07
N TYR A 370 14.85 -7.34 -9.50
CA TYR A 370 13.59 -7.14 -8.76
C TYR A 370 12.43 -7.97 -9.32
N ARG A 371 12.68 -8.80 -10.34
CA ARG A 371 11.64 -9.56 -11.06
C ARG A 371 10.78 -10.46 -10.17
N PHE A 372 11.34 -10.96 -9.06
CA PHE A 372 10.58 -11.74 -8.09
C PHE A 372 9.38 -10.97 -7.52
N PHE A 373 9.43 -9.64 -7.39
CA PHE A 373 8.26 -8.87 -6.95
C PHE A 373 7.11 -8.94 -7.96
N GLY A 374 7.41 -8.90 -9.26
CA GLY A 374 6.39 -9.05 -10.30
C GLY A 374 5.70 -10.41 -10.21
N TRP A 375 6.47 -11.48 -10.03
CA TRP A 375 5.91 -12.82 -9.84
C TRP A 375 5.23 -13.01 -8.48
N THR A 376 5.70 -12.34 -7.43
CA THR A 376 5.04 -12.34 -6.11
C THR A 376 3.65 -11.76 -6.23
N PHE A 377 3.51 -10.65 -6.97
CA PHE A 377 2.21 -10.05 -7.25
C PHE A 377 1.29 -11.00 -8.03
N VAL A 378 1.79 -11.62 -9.10
CA VAL A 378 1.01 -12.58 -9.91
C VAL A 378 0.55 -13.78 -9.08
N LEU A 379 1.45 -14.39 -8.31
CA LEU A 379 1.13 -15.55 -7.47
C LEU A 379 0.18 -15.17 -6.33
N LEU A 380 0.38 -14.01 -5.69
CA LEU A 380 -0.55 -13.52 -4.67
C LEU A 380 -1.93 -13.22 -5.27
N THR A 381 -1.99 -12.68 -6.49
CA THR A 381 -3.27 -12.45 -7.19
C THR A 381 -3.99 -13.76 -7.45
N ALA A 382 -3.29 -14.78 -7.95
CA ALA A 382 -3.84 -16.11 -8.15
C ALA A 382 -4.32 -16.75 -6.84
N PHE A 383 -3.56 -16.57 -5.75
CA PHE A 383 -3.96 -17.04 -4.42
C PHE A 383 -5.22 -16.34 -3.91
N VAL A 384 -5.31 -15.01 -3.99
CA VAL A 384 -6.49 -14.26 -3.52
C VAL A 384 -7.73 -14.62 -4.35
N ILE A 385 -7.58 -14.80 -5.67
CA ILE A 385 -8.67 -15.31 -6.53
C ILE A 385 -9.09 -16.72 -6.09
N LEU A 386 -8.15 -17.61 -5.81
CA LEU A 386 -8.43 -18.99 -5.40
C LEU A 386 -9.24 -19.04 -4.09
N VAL A 387 -8.87 -18.22 -3.11
CA VAL A 387 -9.55 -18.19 -1.80
C VAL A 387 -10.76 -17.24 -1.76
N ASN A 388 -11.13 -16.62 -2.90
CA ASN A 388 -12.18 -15.60 -2.98
C ASN A 388 -11.98 -14.45 -1.96
N GLY A 389 -10.73 -14.02 -1.77
CA GLY A 389 -10.39 -12.98 -0.81
C GLY A 389 -10.63 -11.57 -1.35
N HIS A 390 -10.54 -10.58 -0.46
CA HIS A 390 -10.79 -9.19 -0.84
C HIS A 390 -9.76 -8.61 -1.83
N PRO A 391 -10.17 -7.72 -2.76
CA PRO A 391 -9.29 -7.06 -3.71
C PRO A 391 -8.12 -6.30 -3.08
N TRP A 392 -8.33 -5.71 -1.90
CA TRP A 392 -7.32 -4.91 -1.22
C TRP A 392 -6.14 -5.73 -0.67
N TYR A 393 -6.24 -7.06 -0.63
CA TYR A 393 -5.13 -7.93 -0.18
C TYR A 393 -3.88 -7.82 -1.07
N LEU A 394 -4.02 -7.25 -2.26
CA LEU A 394 -2.94 -7.02 -3.22
C LEU A 394 -2.28 -5.63 -3.06
N MET A 395 -2.88 -4.72 -2.30
CA MET A 395 -2.47 -3.31 -2.26
C MET A 395 -1.08 -3.09 -1.65
N GLY A 396 -0.65 -3.95 -0.73
CA GLY A 396 0.68 -3.85 -0.11
C GLY A 396 1.85 -4.00 -1.10
N LEU A 397 1.61 -4.54 -2.31
CA LEU A 397 2.60 -4.66 -3.39
C LEU A 397 2.53 -3.52 -4.43
N LEU A 398 1.50 -2.68 -4.39
CA LEU A 398 1.37 -1.55 -5.31
C LEU A 398 2.58 -0.60 -5.30
N PRO A 399 3.17 -0.23 -4.14
CA PRO A 399 4.31 0.69 -4.11
C PRO A 399 5.50 0.24 -4.95
N VAL A 400 5.83 -1.06 -4.93
CA VAL A 400 6.95 -1.60 -5.73
C VAL A 400 6.62 -1.66 -7.22
N CYS A 401 5.37 -1.95 -7.58
CA CYS A 401 4.91 -1.86 -8.97
C CYS A 401 4.98 -0.40 -9.47
N TRP A 402 4.40 0.54 -8.74
CA TRP A 402 4.45 1.97 -9.09
C TRP A 402 5.87 2.50 -9.19
N ALA A 403 6.76 2.11 -8.27
CA ALA A 403 8.18 2.44 -8.32
C ALA A 403 8.84 1.93 -9.60
N ALA A 404 8.66 0.65 -9.95
CA ALA A 404 9.20 0.09 -11.18
C ALA A 404 8.70 0.85 -12.42
N GLY A 405 7.40 1.15 -12.46
CA GLY A 405 6.78 1.89 -13.56
C GLY A 405 7.32 3.31 -13.68
N ALA A 406 7.48 4.00 -12.55
CA ALA A 406 7.96 5.37 -12.49
C ALA A 406 9.44 5.50 -12.89
N VAL A 407 10.30 4.59 -12.42
CA VAL A 407 11.72 4.52 -12.79
C VAL A 407 11.88 4.33 -14.30
N HIS A 408 11.07 3.45 -14.89
CA HIS A 408 11.18 3.18 -16.32
C HIS A 408 10.60 4.31 -17.17
N ALA A 409 9.50 4.94 -16.73
CA ALA A 409 8.93 6.11 -17.37
C ALA A 409 9.87 7.33 -17.34
N GLU A 410 10.63 7.52 -16.24
CA GLU A 410 11.62 8.59 -16.11
C GLU A 410 12.76 8.44 -17.11
N ARG A 411 13.20 7.21 -17.40
CA ARG A 411 14.28 6.92 -18.36
C ARG A 411 13.86 7.07 -19.83
N GLY A 412 12.63 7.48 -20.10
CA GLY A 412 12.12 7.67 -21.45
C GLY A 412 11.81 6.36 -22.19
N ALA A 413 11.89 5.22 -21.51
CA ALA A 413 11.37 3.96 -22.04
C ALA A 413 9.84 4.00 -21.96
N GLY A 414 9.15 3.80 -23.09
CA GLY A 414 7.68 3.73 -23.17
C GLY A 414 7.10 4.52 -24.34
N GLU A 415 5.99 4.03 -24.88
CA GLU A 415 5.23 4.69 -25.95
C GLU A 415 4.68 6.06 -25.50
N ARG A 416 4.32 6.90 -26.47
CA ARG A 416 3.91 8.30 -26.23
C ARG A 416 2.73 8.43 -25.27
N TRP A 417 1.78 7.49 -25.29
CA TRP A 417 0.61 7.48 -24.41
C TRP A 417 0.99 7.25 -22.95
N TRP A 418 1.94 6.34 -22.70
CA TRP A 418 2.43 6.03 -21.35
C TRP A 418 2.99 7.25 -20.63
N ARG A 419 3.72 8.07 -21.38
CA ARG A 419 4.39 9.28 -20.88
C ARG A 419 3.41 10.39 -20.51
N TRP A 420 2.23 10.43 -21.14
CA TRP A 420 1.19 11.42 -20.85
C TRP A 420 0.38 11.04 -19.61
N SER A 421 -0.03 9.78 -19.48
CA SER A 421 -0.83 9.25 -18.36
C SER A 421 -0.10 9.30 -17.01
N VAL A 422 1.23 9.48 -17.04
CA VAL A 422 2.08 9.68 -15.85
C VAL A 422 2.66 11.11 -15.76
N SER A 423 2.09 12.05 -16.51
CA SER A 423 2.46 13.46 -16.42
C SER A 423 1.97 14.09 -15.12
N ARG A 424 2.58 15.22 -14.72
CA ARG A 424 2.10 16.01 -13.57
C ARG A 424 0.63 16.42 -13.69
N TYR A 425 0.13 16.59 -14.91
CA TYR A 425 -1.27 16.95 -15.18
C TYR A 425 -2.19 15.76 -14.97
N ALA A 426 -1.81 14.57 -15.43
CA ALA A 426 -2.59 13.35 -15.19
C ALA A 426 -2.64 13.01 -13.69
N VAL A 427 -1.53 13.16 -12.98
CA VAL A 427 -1.48 12.99 -11.52
C VAL A 427 -2.37 14.02 -10.81
N ALA A 428 -2.28 15.30 -11.19
CA ALA A 428 -3.14 16.33 -10.62
C ALA A 428 -4.62 16.05 -10.90
N LEU A 429 -4.97 15.63 -12.12
CA LEU A 429 -6.33 15.27 -12.51
C LEU A 429 -6.85 14.08 -11.71
N THR A 430 -6.05 13.02 -11.52
CA THR A 430 -6.43 11.88 -10.68
C THR A 430 -6.63 12.31 -9.23
N LEU A 431 -5.75 13.15 -8.70
CA LEU A 431 -5.87 13.62 -7.32
C LEU A 431 -7.13 14.47 -7.12
N ILE A 432 -7.42 15.39 -8.05
CA ILE A 432 -8.66 16.16 -8.07
C ILE A 432 -9.87 15.23 -8.18
N GLY A 433 -9.85 14.27 -9.11
CA GLY A 433 -10.92 13.30 -9.28
C GLY A 433 -11.17 12.48 -8.01
N THR A 434 -10.11 12.02 -7.34
CA THR A 434 -10.21 11.28 -6.07
C THR A 434 -10.84 12.14 -4.98
N CYS A 435 -10.43 13.41 -4.88
CA CYS A 435 -11.03 14.36 -3.95
C CYS A 435 -12.50 14.68 -4.27
N VAL A 436 -12.90 14.63 -5.54
CA VAL A 436 -14.28 14.96 -5.95
C VAL A 436 -15.23 13.76 -5.82
N PHE A 437 -14.78 12.58 -6.20
CA PHE A 437 -15.62 11.38 -6.33
C PHE A 437 -15.55 10.41 -5.14
N THR A 438 -14.49 10.47 -4.34
CA THR A 438 -14.35 9.63 -3.13
C THR A 438 -14.05 10.44 -1.86
N PRO A 439 -14.73 11.57 -1.59
CA PRO A 439 -14.40 12.37 -0.43
C PRO A 439 -14.97 11.76 0.87
N PRO A 440 -14.12 11.52 1.90
CA PRO A 440 -14.61 11.26 3.26
C PRO A 440 -15.36 12.44 3.89
N TRP A 441 -15.44 13.59 3.21
CA TRP A 441 -16.03 14.83 3.71
C TRP A 441 -17.37 15.22 3.09
N GLN A 442 -17.84 14.53 2.04
CA GLN A 442 -19.16 14.84 1.51
C GLN A 442 -20.23 14.45 2.55
N PRO A 443 -21.10 15.39 2.95
CA PRO A 443 -22.25 15.06 3.77
C PRO A 443 -23.16 14.18 2.92
N LEU A 444 -23.48 12.99 3.43
CA LEU A 444 -24.49 12.14 2.84
C LEU A 444 -25.84 12.55 3.44
N THR A 445 -26.67 13.19 2.63
CA THR A 445 -27.97 13.74 3.06
C THR A 445 -29.15 13.05 2.40
N GLN A 446 -28.90 12.14 1.46
CA GLN A 446 -29.93 11.42 0.74
C GLN A 446 -29.66 9.93 0.85
N PRO A 447 -30.69 9.12 1.16
CA PRO A 447 -30.54 7.68 1.18
C PRO A 447 -30.30 7.15 -0.23
N PRO A 448 -29.59 6.01 -0.36
CA PRO A 448 -29.40 5.37 -1.66
C PRO A 448 -30.76 5.03 -2.27
N ALA A 449 -30.95 5.33 -3.56
CA ALA A 449 -32.20 5.07 -4.27
C ALA A 449 -32.27 3.63 -4.81
N THR A 450 -31.12 2.96 -4.94
CA THR A 450 -31.02 1.58 -5.44
C THR A 450 -30.09 0.73 -4.56
N ASP A 451 -30.25 -0.60 -4.63
CA ASP A 451 -29.38 -1.54 -3.92
C ASP A 451 -27.92 -1.43 -4.38
N THR A 452 -27.69 -1.14 -5.66
CA THR A 452 -26.35 -0.91 -6.22
C THR A 452 -25.69 0.33 -5.61
N GLU A 453 -26.45 1.41 -5.46
CA GLU A 453 -25.96 2.62 -4.77
C GLU A 453 -25.70 2.33 -3.29
N ARG A 454 -26.60 1.60 -2.62
CA ARG A 454 -26.42 1.17 -1.22
C ARG A 454 -25.13 0.36 -1.05
N ALA A 455 -24.87 -0.60 -1.93
CA ALA A 455 -23.63 -1.38 -1.92
C ALA A 455 -22.38 -0.51 -2.18
N ALA A 456 -22.43 0.41 -3.13
CA ALA A 456 -21.33 1.33 -3.42
C ALA A 456 -21.07 2.34 -2.28
N MET A 457 -22.10 2.68 -1.51
CA MET A 457 -22.07 3.64 -0.40
C MET A 457 -21.97 2.97 0.97
N PHE A 458 -21.72 1.66 1.04
CA PHE A 458 -21.66 0.92 2.30
C PHE A 458 -20.68 1.55 3.31
N ILE A 459 -19.43 1.80 2.89
CA ILE A 459 -18.39 2.36 3.77
C ILE A 459 -18.81 3.72 4.36
N PRO A 460 -19.21 4.73 3.57
CA PRO A 460 -19.60 6.01 4.14
C PRO A 460 -20.94 5.96 4.90
N MET A 461 -21.86 5.03 4.61
CA MET A 461 -23.08 4.82 5.40
C MET A 461 -22.78 4.19 6.77
N ALA A 462 -21.77 3.31 6.86
CA ALA A 462 -21.34 2.69 8.11
C ALA A 462 -20.65 3.66 9.09
N GLU A 463 -20.60 4.96 8.77
CA GLU A 463 -20.17 6.05 9.65
C GLU A 463 -21.34 6.88 10.22
N LEU A 464 -22.59 6.56 9.85
CA LEU A 464 -23.77 7.40 10.07
C LEU A 464 -24.78 6.79 11.04
N GLU A 465 -25.55 7.66 11.69
CA GLU A 465 -26.74 7.36 12.49
C GLU A 465 -26.55 6.44 13.71
N TRP A 466 -25.31 6.15 14.14
CA TRP A 466 -25.04 5.36 15.35
C TRP A 466 -25.62 5.97 16.65
N PRO A 467 -25.50 7.29 16.91
CA PRO A 467 -26.13 7.91 18.09
C PRO A 467 -27.65 7.79 18.07
N GLU A 468 -28.28 8.08 16.93
CA GLU A 468 -29.73 8.04 16.73
C GLU A 468 -30.28 6.61 16.86
N LEU A 469 -29.55 5.62 16.32
CA LEU A 469 -29.82 4.19 16.52
C LEU A 469 -29.82 3.84 18.00
N THR A 470 -28.82 4.32 18.73
CA THR A 470 -28.70 4.06 20.17
C THR A 470 -29.81 4.78 20.96
N ASP A 471 -30.21 5.99 20.54
CA ASP A 471 -31.32 6.73 21.17
C ASP A 471 -32.66 5.98 21.06
N LYS A 472 -32.93 5.37 19.90
CA LYS A 472 -34.14 4.56 19.69
C LYS A 472 -34.14 3.31 20.57
N VAL A 473 -33.03 2.56 20.62
CA VAL A 473 -32.91 1.40 21.51
C VAL A 473 -33.00 1.80 22.98
N ALA A 474 -32.40 2.94 23.36
CA ALA A 474 -32.50 3.46 24.72
C ALA A 474 -33.93 3.88 25.09
N ALA A 475 -34.68 4.45 24.16
CA ALA A 475 -36.10 4.75 24.37
C ALA A 475 -36.93 3.48 24.57
N ALA A 476 -36.72 2.46 23.72
CA ALA A 476 -37.36 1.16 23.85
C ALA A 476 -37.04 0.48 25.19
N TYR A 477 -35.77 0.46 25.61
CA TYR A 477 -35.35 -0.10 26.89
C TYR A 477 -35.96 0.63 28.09
N ARG A 478 -36.05 1.96 28.03
CA ARG A 478 -36.66 2.77 29.10
C ARG A 478 -38.17 2.61 29.19
N ALA A 479 -38.83 2.26 28.10
CA ALA A 479 -40.28 2.02 28.06
C ALA A 479 -40.68 0.69 28.73
N LEU A 480 -39.74 -0.22 28.98
CA LEU A 480 -40.00 -1.47 29.70
C LEU A 480 -40.37 -1.22 31.17
N PRO A 481 -41.27 -2.02 31.75
CA PRO A 481 -41.54 -1.99 33.19
C PRO A 481 -40.24 -2.17 34.00
N PRO A 482 -40.06 -1.49 35.15
CA PRO A 482 -38.80 -1.51 35.90
C PRO A 482 -38.27 -2.92 36.22
N ALA A 483 -39.16 -3.84 36.61
CA ALA A 483 -38.80 -5.22 36.95
C ALA A 483 -38.33 -6.04 35.73
N GLU A 484 -38.95 -5.82 34.56
CA GLU A 484 -38.54 -6.47 33.32
C GLU A 484 -37.25 -5.87 32.79
N ARG A 485 -37.09 -4.55 32.92
CA ARG A 485 -35.90 -3.81 32.49
C ARG A 485 -34.63 -4.32 33.16
N GLU A 486 -34.67 -4.61 34.46
CA GLU A 486 -33.55 -5.20 35.21
C GLU A 486 -33.21 -6.63 34.76
N GLN A 487 -34.18 -7.34 34.18
CA GLN A 487 -34.03 -8.70 33.66
C GLN A 487 -33.87 -8.73 32.13
N THR A 488 -33.61 -7.59 31.49
CA THR A 488 -33.48 -7.47 30.03
C THR A 488 -32.04 -7.22 29.61
N ALA A 489 -31.48 -8.14 28.81
CA ALA A 489 -30.22 -7.91 28.12
C ALA A 489 -30.45 -7.17 26.79
N ILE A 490 -29.47 -6.39 26.34
CA ILE A 490 -29.50 -5.71 25.03
C ILE A 490 -28.58 -6.47 24.08
N LEU A 491 -29.14 -6.99 22.98
CA LEU A 491 -28.39 -7.73 21.97
C LEU A 491 -28.54 -7.06 20.61
N SER A 492 -27.52 -7.19 19.76
CA SER A 492 -27.64 -6.87 18.33
C SER A 492 -27.17 -8.03 17.47
N ASP A 493 -27.84 -8.24 16.33
CA ASP A 493 -27.47 -9.23 15.31
C ASP A 493 -26.18 -8.87 14.55
N SER A 494 -25.70 -7.65 14.71
CA SER A 494 -24.47 -7.15 14.11
C SER A 494 -23.50 -6.68 15.18
N TYR A 495 -22.23 -7.05 15.04
CA TYR A 495 -21.16 -6.51 15.89
C TYR A 495 -21.03 -4.98 15.77
N PHE A 496 -21.40 -4.38 14.64
CA PHE A 496 -21.48 -2.92 14.49
C PHE A 496 -22.54 -2.32 15.41
N GLY A 497 -23.75 -2.90 15.39
CA GLY A 497 -24.88 -2.48 16.22
C GLY A 497 -24.55 -2.61 17.70
N ALA A 498 -24.05 -3.77 18.15
CA ALA A 498 -23.68 -3.94 19.55
C ALA A 498 -22.55 -3.01 19.99
N SER A 499 -21.55 -2.78 19.12
CA SER A 499 -20.46 -1.84 19.43
C SER A 499 -20.97 -0.40 19.57
N ALA A 500 -21.91 0.02 18.72
CA ALA A 500 -22.57 1.32 18.84
C ALA A 500 -23.38 1.43 20.13
N LEU A 501 -24.18 0.41 20.45
CA LEU A 501 -24.99 0.35 21.66
C LEU A 501 -24.12 0.38 22.91
N GLU A 502 -23.00 -0.33 22.95
CA GLU A 502 -22.11 -0.29 24.09
C GLU A 502 -21.35 1.05 24.20
N PHE A 503 -20.91 1.62 23.08
CA PHE A 503 -20.16 2.88 23.07
C PHE A 503 -21.04 4.07 23.46
N TYR A 504 -22.17 4.26 22.77
CA TYR A 504 -23.07 5.40 22.97
C TYR A 504 -24.11 5.16 24.07
N GLY A 505 -24.38 3.89 24.44
CA GLY A 505 -25.41 3.54 25.41
C GLY A 505 -25.02 3.83 26.85
N ARG A 506 -23.72 3.86 27.17
CA ARG A 506 -23.22 4.19 28.52
C ARG A 506 -23.72 5.56 29.00
N THR A 507 -23.68 6.58 28.14
CA THR A 507 -24.19 7.92 28.48
C THR A 507 -25.71 8.00 28.46
N ARG A 508 -26.40 6.97 27.93
CA ARG A 508 -27.86 6.86 27.86
C ARG A 508 -28.45 5.96 28.95
N GLY A 509 -27.61 5.42 29.85
CA GLY A 509 -28.00 4.53 30.93
C GLY A 509 -28.38 3.12 30.46
N LEU A 510 -27.90 2.69 29.28
CA LEU A 510 -28.09 1.31 28.83
C LEU A 510 -27.11 0.36 29.55
N PRO A 511 -27.52 -0.88 29.87
CA PRO A 511 -26.61 -1.93 30.29
C PRO A 511 -25.65 -2.32 29.16
N THR A 512 -24.67 -3.17 29.48
CA THR A 512 -23.75 -3.76 28.50
C THR A 512 -24.53 -4.41 27.34
N ALA A 513 -24.09 -4.14 26.11
CA ALA A 513 -24.65 -4.76 24.91
C ALA A 513 -23.88 -6.04 24.57
N TYR A 514 -24.56 -6.99 23.96
CA TYR A 514 -24.01 -8.28 23.55
C TYR A 514 -24.28 -8.50 22.06
N SER A 515 -23.47 -9.32 21.40
CA SER A 515 -23.77 -9.76 20.04
C SER A 515 -23.26 -11.17 19.81
N PRO A 516 -24.05 -12.03 19.16
CA PRO A 516 -23.56 -13.32 18.75
C PRO A 516 -22.70 -13.26 17.47
N ASP A 517 -22.51 -12.07 16.91
CA ASP A 517 -21.86 -11.86 15.63
C ASP A 517 -20.34 -11.73 15.76
N ARG A 518 -19.62 -12.46 14.91
CA ARG A 518 -18.17 -12.41 14.73
C ARG A 518 -17.42 -12.52 16.05
N GLY A 519 -16.31 -11.78 16.20
CA GLY A 519 -15.52 -11.79 17.43
C GLY A 519 -16.20 -11.19 18.65
N TYR A 520 -17.32 -10.46 18.50
CA TYR A 520 -18.07 -9.92 19.64
C TYR A 520 -18.62 -11.05 20.54
N TRP A 521 -18.95 -12.19 19.94
CA TRP A 521 -19.44 -13.38 20.67
C TRP A 521 -18.48 -13.83 21.79
N TYR A 522 -17.17 -13.62 21.60
CA TYR A 522 -16.12 -14.01 22.56
C TYR A 522 -16.01 -13.10 23.78
N PHE A 523 -16.68 -11.94 23.80
CA PHE A 523 -16.66 -11.04 24.98
C PHE A 523 -17.54 -11.54 26.13
N GLY A 524 -18.37 -12.55 25.87
CA GLY A 524 -19.15 -13.27 26.88
C GLY A 524 -20.65 -13.23 26.62
N ALA A 525 -21.36 -14.10 27.35
CA ALA A 525 -22.81 -14.19 27.29
C ALA A 525 -23.49 -13.19 28.25
N PRO A 526 -24.76 -12.85 28.02
CA PRO A 526 -25.57 -12.16 29.01
C PRO A 526 -25.66 -12.93 30.34
N PRO A 527 -25.88 -12.26 31.48
CA PRO A 527 -25.98 -12.92 32.77
C PRO A 527 -27.25 -13.78 32.85
N GLU A 528 -27.20 -14.88 33.63
CA GLU A 528 -28.36 -15.78 33.81
C GLU A 528 -29.61 -15.09 34.38
N SER A 529 -29.45 -13.95 35.08
CA SER A 529 -30.56 -13.11 35.53
C SER A 529 -31.33 -12.44 34.39
N ALA A 530 -30.72 -12.29 33.21
CA ALA A 530 -31.39 -11.75 32.04
C ALA A 530 -32.32 -12.81 31.43
N LYS A 531 -33.63 -12.62 31.61
CA LYS A 531 -34.69 -13.48 31.10
C LYS A 531 -35.29 -12.98 29.79
N HIS A 532 -35.13 -11.69 29.52
CA HIS A 532 -35.61 -11.01 28.32
C HIS A 532 -34.44 -10.48 27.50
N VAL A 533 -34.68 -10.27 26.21
CA VAL A 533 -33.73 -9.67 25.29
C VAL A 533 -34.42 -8.56 24.52
N LEU A 534 -33.85 -7.36 24.59
CA LEU A 534 -34.12 -6.30 23.63
C LEU A 534 -33.13 -6.45 22.48
N TRP A 535 -33.62 -6.94 21.35
CA TRP A 535 -32.85 -7.32 20.17
C TRP A 535 -32.92 -6.21 19.11
N LEU A 536 -31.76 -5.72 18.70
CA LEU A 536 -31.58 -4.88 17.52
C LEU A 536 -31.14 -5.78 16.36
N GLY A 537 -32.05 -6.08 15.45
CA GLY A 537 -31.72 -6.96 14.33
C GLY A 537 -32.92 -7.37 13.49
N LEU A 538 -32.66 -8.22 12.50
CA LEU A 538 -33.71 -8.86 11.72
C LEU A 538 -34.45 -9.93 12.58
N PRO A 539 -35.74 -10.16 12.32
CA PRO A 539 -36.48 -11.24 12.97
C PRO A 539 -35.82 -12.61 12.71
N SER A 540 -35.54 -13.35 13.77
CA SER A 540 -34.94 -14.70 13.69
C SER A 540 -35.88 -15.75 14.26
N ASP A 541 -36.29 -16.72 13.42
CA ASP A 541 -37.12 -17.86 13.85
C ASP A 541 -36.37 -18.77 14.83
N LYS A 542 -35.05 -18.91 14.64
CA LYS A 542 -34.17 -19.65 15.54
C LYS A 542 -34.17 -19.04 16.94
N LEU A 543 -34.04 -17.71 17.03
CA LEU A 543 -34.11 -17.01 18.31
C LEU A 543 -35.53 -17.08 18.88
N LYS A 544 -36.56 -16.90 18.06
CA LYS A 544 -37.97 -16.95 18.47
C LYS A 544 -38.36 -18.27 19.12
N ALA A 545 -37.84 -19.40 18.62
CA ALA A 545 -38.10 -20.71 19.19
C ALA A 545 -37.58 -20.87 20.65
N LYS A 546 -36.61 -20.05 21.05
CA LYS A 546 -35.94 -20.12 22.36
C LYS A 546 -36.56 -19.24 23.43
N PHE A 547 -37.61 -18.48 23.10
CA PHE A 547 -38.32 -17.57 24.01
C PHE A 547 -39.82 -17.91 24.09
N ALA A 548 -40.49 -17.49 25.15
CA ALA A 548 -41.92 -17.73 25.31
C ALA A 548 -42.75 -16.82 24.39
N LYS A 549 -42.31 -15.57 24.21
CA LYS A 549 -43.02 -14.54 23.46
C LYS A 549 -42.03 -13.62 22.75
N VAL A 550 -42.44 -13.12 21.58
CA VAL A 550 -41.68 -12.12 20.82
C VAL A 550 -42.65 -11.01 20.41
N THR A 551 -42.27 -9.76 20.69
CA THR A 551 -43.01 -8.57 20.31
C THR A 551 -42.12 -7.71 19.42
N ASP A 552 -42.54 -7.46 18.19
CA ASP A 552 -41.86 -6.53 17.29
C ASP A 552 -42.32 -5.10 17.61
N GLN A 553 -41.37 -4.23 17.98
CA GLN A 553 -41.64 -2.82 18.29
C GLN A 553 -41.51 -1.92 17.05
N GLY A 554 -41.22 -2.51 15.89
CA GLY A 554 -41.14 -1.85 14.59
C GLY A 554 -39.72 -1.67 14.08
N PRO A 555 -39.59 -1.23 12.81
CA PRO A 555 -38.31 -0.94 12.19
C PRO A 555 -37.61 0.24 12.88
N ILE A 556 -36.29 0.28 12.79
CA ILE A 556 -35.53 1.40 13.35
C ILE A 556 -35.82 2.71 12.61
N GLY A 557 -36.05 2.65 11.29
CA GLY A 557 -36.39 3.80 10.46
C GLY A 557 -35.28 4.86 10.44
N LEU A 558 -34.09 4.44 10.01
CA LEU A 558 -32.87 5.24 9.93
C LEU A 558 -32.27 5.02 8.54
N PRO A 559 -32.75 5.76 7.52
CA PRO A 559 -32.55 5.42 6.12
C PRO A 559 -31.10 5.61 5.63
N MET A 560 -30.23 6.25 6.42
CA MET A 560 -28.79 6.37 6.13
C MET A 560 -27.96 5.32 6.87
N SER A 561 -28.56 4.57 7.79
CA SER A 561 -27.90 3.52 8.54
C SER A 561 -27.69 2.28 7.68
N VAL A 562 -26.56 1.61 7.89
CA VAL A 562 -26.35 0.26 7.36
C VAL A 562 -27.23 -0.79 8.03
N LEU A 563 -27.94 -0.41 9.11
CA LEU A 563 -28.91 -1.24 9.83
C LEU A 563 -30.35 -0.72 9.67
N ASP A 564 -30.66 0.00 8.58
CA ASP A 564 -32.01 0.56 8.34
C ASP A 564 -33.11 -0.52 8.34
N ASP A 565 -32.80 -1.68 7.77
CA ASP A 565 -33.73 -2.80 7.67
C ASP A 565 -33.94 -3.53 9.02
N ASN A 566 -33.16 -3.19 10.06
CA ASN A 566 -33.28 -3.83 11.37
C ASN A 566 -34.49 -3.32 12.17
N HIS A 567 -34.99 -4.21 13.02
CA HIS A 567 -36.11 -3.95 13.93
C HIS A 567 -35.62 -3.94 15.38
N ILE A 568 -36.44 -3.34 16.25
CA ILE A 568 -36.30 -3.49 17.70
C ILE A 568 -37.32 -4.54 18.15
N LEU A 569 -36.85 -5.72 18.55
CA LEU A 569 -37.69 -6.82 19.02
C LEU A 569 -37.49 -7.07 20.51
N LEU A 570 -38.58 -7.31 21.24
CA LEU A 570 -38.54 -7.78 22.62
C LEU A 570 -38.84 -9.28 22.66
N TYR A 571 -37.82 -10.07 23.02
CA TYR A 571 -37.93 -11.49 23.28
C TYR A 571 -38.07 -11.72 24.78
N GLU A 572 -39.12 -12.41 25.20
CA GLU A 572 -39.49 -12.51 26.62
C GLU A 572 -39.43 -13.95 27.11
N ASN A 573 -38.92 -14.11 28.34
CA ASN A 573 -38.81 -15.39 29.06
C ASN A 573 -38.10 -16.48 28.25
N ARG A 574 -36.76 -16.40 28.23
CA ARG A 574 -35.91 -17.47 27.66
C ARG A 574 -36.29 -18.84 28.23
N ARG A 575 -36.30 -19.85 27.37
CA ARG A 575 -36.66 -21.24 27.72
C ARG A 575 -35.47 -22.05 28.23
N GLU A 576 -34.26 -21.63 27.91
CA GLU A 576 -32.99 -22.31 28.20
C GLU A 576 -32.01 -21.33 28.87
N SER A 577 -30.99 -21.84 29.58
CA SER A 577 -29.90 -21.03 30.16
C SER A 577 -29.06 -20.33 29.09
N TRP A 578 -28.40 -19.23 29.45
CA TRP A 578 -27.45 -18.59 28.54
C TRP A 578 -26.26 -19.51 28.25
N ALA A 579 -25.85 -20.34 29.21
CA ALA A 579 -24.82 -21.35 28.99
C ALA A 579 -25.16 -22.34 27.86
N THR A 580 -26.44 -22.65 27.64
CA THR A 580 -26.90 -23.52 26.54
C THR A 580 -27.21 -22.72 25.27
N LEU A 581 -27.87 -21.57 25.42
CA LEU A 581 -28.33 -20.75 24.30
C LEU A 581 -27.18 -20.03 23.58
N TRP A 582 -26.22 -19.46 24.31
CA TRP A 582 -25.18 -18.60 23.73
C TRP A 582 -24.28 -19.31 22.70
N PRO A 583 -23.80 -20.55 22.93
CA PRO A 583 -23.06 -21.29 21.91
C PRO A 583 -23.85 -21.56 20.64
N GLU A 584 -25.17 -21.77 20.75
CA GLU A 584 -26.03 -21.99 19.58
C GLU A 584 -26.24 -20.73 18.75
N LEU A 585 -26.10 -19.54 19.36
CA LEU A 585 -26.33 -18.27 18.66
C LEU A 585 -25.13 -17.80 17.85
N ASN A 586 -23.91 -18.31 18.09
CA ASN A 586 -22.70 -17.85 17.43
C ASN A 586 -22.84 -17.81 15.90
N THR A 587 -22.75 -16.62 15.33
CA THR A 587 -22.65 -16.38 13.90
C THR A 587 -21.26 -15.80 13.67
N LEU A 588 -20.31 -16.57 13.16
CA LEU A 588 -19.01 -16.03 12.69
C LEU A 588 -19.18 -15.25 11.36
N GLY A 589 -20.35 -14.64 11.18
CA GLY A 589 -21.02 -14.36 9.92
C GLY A 589 -21.70 -15.58 9.30
#